data_AF-D4AN45-F1
#
_entry.id   AF-D4AN45-F1
#
_cell.length_a   1.000
_cell.length_b   1.000
_cell.length_c   1.000
_cell.angle_alpha   90.00
_cell.angle_beta   90.00
_cell.angle_gamma   90.00
#
_symmetry.space_group_name_H-M   'P 1'
#
loop_
_entity.id
_entity.type
_entity.pdbx_description
1 polymer ?
#
loop_
_entity_poly.entity_id
_entity_poly.type
_entity_poly.pdbx_seq_one_letter_code
_entity_poly.pdbx_strand_id
1 'polypeptide(L)'
;MHINTLNSLFQVLFLSSVAWGAAEEKPKVPEKPCTIHSPNTGLYFDLNAISVQLDKKDGKKSHADHQRDESWHVKGHDYGANFTINICAPVVENLTDVVGVDEKRWQNISAYYEMDGETYSIGRKIVDGDDGDDEDNDKDGDKKGDDDEKKKGDDKKKDPEDKVERRKSTLMSFLCDRDLVTPAATFSFVGSPDSCSYFFEVRTAAACGGVAASTDGGVGPAGIFGIM
;
A
#
# COMPACT_ATOMS: atom_id res chain seq x y z
N MET A 1 75.25 -51.13 -3.20
CA MET A 1 75.22 -50.50 -1.86
C MET A 1 75.18 -48.99 -2.04
N HIS A 2 74.16 -48.34 -1.47
CA HIS A 2 73.97 -46.88 -1.23
C HIS A 2 73.89 -45.97 -2.48
N ILE A 3 72.76 -45.39 -2.90
CA ILE A 3 71.74 -44.53 -2.25
C ILE A 3 72.31 -43.17 -1.77
N ASN A 4 72.16 -42.10 -2.58
CA ASN A 4 71.28 -40.94 -2.30
C ASN A 4 71.67 -39.70 -3.13
N THR A 5 70.75 -39.26 -3.99
CA THR A 5 70.67 -37.92 -4.58
C THR A 5 70.00 -36.98 -3.57
N LEU A 6 70.67 -35.89 -3.16
CA LEU A 6 70.10 -34.88 -2.26
C LEU A 6 69.70 -33.61 -3.01
N ASN A 7 68.40 -33.32 -2.93
CA ASN A 7 67.75 -32.02 -2.74
C ASN A 7 67.80 -30.97 -3.84
N SER A 8 66.97 -31.18 -4.87
CA SER A 8 66.22 -30.10 -5.53
C SER A 8 64.75 -30.32 -5.19
N LEU A 9 64.10 -29.34 -4.54
CA LEU A 9 62.68 -29.01 -4.58
C LEU A 9 62.34 -28.03 -3.44
N PHE A 10 62.35 -26.74 -3.75
CA PHE A 10 61.66 -25.72 -2.95
C PHE A 10 60.17 -25.82 -3.32
N GLN A 11 59.39 -26.58 -2.55
CA GLN A 11 57.93 -26.55 -2.67
C GLN A 11 57.40 -25.28 -2.01
N VAL A 12 56.97 -24.31 -2.82
CA VAL A 12 56.09 -23.24 -2.36
C VAL A 12 54.65 -23.80 -2.42
N LEU A 13 54.12 -24.19 -1.27
CA LEU A 13 52.70 -24.48 -1.09
C LEU A 13 51.94 -23.15 -1.16
N PHE A 14 51.41 -22.81 -2.34
CA PHE A 14 50.35 -21.81 -2.43
C PHE A 14 49.06 -22.43 -1.89
N LEU A 15 48.71 -22.08 -0.64
CA LEU A 15 47.35 -22.24 -0.13
C LEU A 15 46.44 -21.36 -1.01
N SER A 16 45.76 -21.98 -1.97
CA SER A 16 44.58 -21.39 -2.59
C SER A 16 43.46 -21.42 -1.56
N SER A 17 43.37 -20.35 -0.76
CA SER A 17 42.19 -20.06 0.05
C SER A 17 41.03 -19.88 -0.90
N VAL A 18 40.15 -20.88 -0.99
CA VAL A 18 38.84 -20.71 -1.59
C VAL A 18 38.07 -19.80 -0.63
N ALA A 19 38.13 -18.49 -0.87
CA ALA A 19 37.23 -17.56 -0.22
C ALA A 19 35.82 -17.87 -0.73
N TRP A 20 35.08 -18.63 0.06
CA TRP A 20 33.62 -18.71 -0.05
C TRP A 20 33.12 -17.31 0.35
N GLY A 21 33.03 -16.42 -0.63
CA GLY A 21 32.37 -15.14 -0.45
C GLY A 21 30.91 -15.43 -0.19
N ALA A 22 30.49 -15.33 1.08
CA ALA A 22 29.10 -15.08 1.39
C ALA A 22 28.71 -13.84 0.59
N ALA A 23 27.75 -13.96 -0.32
CA ALA A 23 27.14 -12.79 -0.92
C ALA A 23 26.57 -11.99 0.24
N GLU A 24 27.23 -10.87 0.57
CA GLU A 24 26.68 -9.93 1.53
C GLU A 24 25.32 -9.51 0.97
N GLU A 25 24.25 -9.92 1.67
CA GLU A 25 22.91 -9.41 1.40
C GLU A 25 23.00 -7.90 1.66
N LYS A 26 23.17 -7.13 0.58
CA LYS A 26 23.17 -5.67 0.66
C LYS A 26 21.88 -5.27 1.38
N PRO A 27 21.94 -4.34 2.36
CA PRO A 27 20.74 -3.84 3.01
C PRO A 27 19.75 -3.40 1.94
N LYS A 28 18.55 -4.01 1.91
CA LYS A 28 17.47 -3.57 1.03
C LYS A 28 17.20 -2.11 1.35
N VAL A 29 17.52 -1.22 0.41
CA VAL A 29 17.15 0.19 0.49
C VAL A 29 15.64 0.23 0.75
N PRO A 30 15.15 1.02 1.73
CA PRO A 30 13.73 1.13 2.00
C PRO A 30 12.99 1.46 0.70
N GLU A 31 12.10 0.58 0.26
CA GLU A 31 11.31 0.82 -0.94
C GLU A 31 10.47 2.08 -0.71
N LYS A 32 10.40 2.94 -1.74
CA LYS A 32 9.55 4.12 -1.66
C LYS A 32 8.11 3.66 -1.45
N PRO A 33 7.35 4.31 -0.53
CA PRO A 33 5.94 3.98 -0.36
C PRO A 33 5.21 4.13 -1.69
N CYS A 34 4.19 3.31 -1.93
CA CYS A 34 3.39 3.33 -3.17
C CYS A 34 4.13 2.86 -4.44
N THR A 35 5.17 2.02 -4.30
CA THR A 35 5.92 1.48 -5.44
C THR A 35 6.03 -0.04 -5.34
N ILE A 36 6.10 -0.73 -6.49
CA ILE A 36 6.22 -2.19 -6.53
C ILE A 36 7.12 -2.65 -7.68
N HIS A 37 7.85 -3.73 -7.44
CA HIS A 37 8.63 -4.43 -8.47
C HIS A 37 7.94 -5.74 -8.87
N SER A 38 7.84 -5.99 -10.18
CA SER A 38 7.40 -7.28 -10.70
C SER A 38 8.51 -8.33 -10.52
N PRO A 39 8.28 -9.43 -9.77
CA PRO A 39 9.32 -10.44 -9.55
C PRO A 39 9.77 -11.15 -10.84
N ASN A 40 8.88 -11.26 -11.82
CA ASN A 40 9.12 -12.02 -13.05
C ASN A 40 9.77 -11.17 -14.15
N THR A 41 9.44 -9.88 -14.21
CA THR A 41 9.90 -8.99 -15.29
C THR A 41 10.94 -7.96 -14.84
N GLY A 42 11.08 -7.76 -13.53
CA GLY A 42 11.93 -6.69 -12.96
C GLY A 42 11.37 -5.28 -13.16
N LEU A 43 10.21 -5.13 -13.82
CA LEU A 43 9.59 -3.84 -14.06
C LEU A 43 9.20 -3.16 -12.75
N TYR A 44 9.43 -1.86 -12.70
CA TYR A 44 9.11 -0.99 -11.58
C TYR A 44 7.86 -0.19 -11.87
N PHE A 45 6.94 -0.13 -10.90
CA PHE A 45 5.72 0.65 -10.98
C PHE A 45 5.70 1.65 -9.84
N ASP A 46 5.59 2.94 -10.16
CA ASP A 46 5.58 4.04 -9.19
C ASP A 46 4.24 4.78 -9.28
N LEU A 47 3.34 4.46 -8.36
CA LEU A 47 2.01 5.08 -8.30
C LEU A 47 2.02 6.42 -7.55
N ASN A 48 3.17 6.89 -7.04
CA ASN A 48 3.26 8.24 -6.44
C ASN A 48 2.91 9.33 -7.45
N ALA A 49 3.12 9.09 -8.75
CA ALA A 49 2.76 10.03 -9.82
C ALA A 49 1.25 10.35 -9.88
N ILE A 50 0.40 9.51 -9.26
CA ILE A 50 -1.06 9.70 -9.20
C ILE A 50 -1.57 9.77 -7.75
N SER A 51 -0.66 9.81 -6.78
CA SER A 51 -0.98 10.06 -5.37
C SER A 51 -1.12 11.56 -5.16
N VAL A 52 -2.25 12.00 -4.62
CA VAL A 52 -2.46 13.41 -4.30
C VAL A 52 -1.92 13.65 -2.90
N GLN A 53 -0.83 14.40 -2.80
CA GLN A 53 -0.26 14.84 -1.53
C GLN A 53 -0.36 16.37 -1.46
N LEU A 54 -1.02 16.87 -0.42
CA LEU A 54 -0.93 18.29 -0.09
C LEU A 54 0.39 18.53 0.64
N ASP A 55 1.32 19.21 -0.01
CA ASP A 55 2.52 19.69 0.66
C ASP A 55 2.10 20.69 1.75
N LYS A 56 2.18 20.28 3.02
CA LYS A 56 1.98 21.16 4.19
C LYS A 56 3.15 22.14 4.37
N LYS A 57 3.62 22.79 3.30
CA LYS A 57 4.56 23.91 3.42
C LYS A 57 3.77 25.21 3.58
N ASP A 58 3.62 25.62 4.84
CA ASP A 58 3.51 27.01 5.30
C ASP A 58 2.79 27.98 4.34
N GLY A 59 1.47 27.86 4.26
CA GLY A 59 0.57 28.94 3.80
C GLY A 59 0.79 29.47 2.38
N LYS A 60 1.65 28.84 1.57
CA LYS A 60 1.85 29.18 0.17
C LYS A 60 1.52 27.94 -0.65
N LYS A 61 0.40 28.00 -1.36
CA LYS A 61 0.09 27.08 -2.46
C LYS A 61 1.33 27.03 -3.36
N SER A 62 2.07 25.92 -3.34
CA SER A 62 3.10 25.70 -4.34
C SER A 62 2.35 25.54 -5.66
N HIS A 63 2.32 26.61 -6.45
CA HIS A 63 1.97 26.57 -7.86
C HIS A 63 3.05 25.80 -8.63
N ALA A 64 3.31 24.55 -8.25
CA ALA A 64 3.75 23.57 -9.22
C ALA A 64 2.52 23.35 -10.10
N ASP A 65 2.55 23.91 -11.31
CA ASP A 65 1.46 24.10 -12.28
C ASP A 65 0.65 22.84 -12.64
N HIS A 66 1.00 21.68 -12.05
CA HIS A 66 0.42 20.37 -12.35
C HIS A 66 0.09 19.52 -11.10
N GLN A 67 0.23 20.06 -9.88
CA GLN A 67 -0.09 19.32 -8.66
C GLN A 67 -1.59 19.49 -8.34
N ARG A 68 -2.31 18.36 -8.36
CA ARG A 68 -3.73 18.30 -8.02
C ARG A 68 -3.91 18.64 -6.54
N ASP A 69 -4.90 19.45 -6.21
CA ASP A 69 -5.24 19.87 -4.83
C ASP A 69 -6.50 19.19 -4.28
N GLU A 70 -7.18 18.40 -5.10
CA GLU A 70 -8.37 17.61 -4.77
C GLU A 70 -8.12 16.11 -5.02
N SER A 71 -8.84 15.22 -4.33
CA SER A 71 -8.78 13.79 -4.60
C SER A 71 -9.39 13.46 -5.97
N TRP A 72 -9.28 12.20 -6.39
CA TRP A 72 -9.87 11.73 -7.64
C TRP A 72 -11.36 11.52 -7.47
N HIS A 73 -12.15 12.26 -8.26
CA HIS A 73 -13.59 12.13 -8.30
C HIS A 73 -13.99 11.12 -9.39
N VAL A 74 -14.76 10.10 -9.00
CA VAL A 74 -15.22 9.02 -9.88
C VAL A 74 -16.73 8.98 -9.89
N LYS A 75 -17.33 8.95 -11.08
CA LYS A 75 -18.78 8.80 -11.20
C LYS A 75 -19.16 7.34 -10.95
N GLY A 76 -20.12 7.11 -10.05
CA GLY A 76 -20.64 5.77 -9.79
C GLY A 76 -21.65 5.26 -10.82
N HIS A 77 -22.05 6.11 -11.77
CA HIS A 77 -23.07 5.81 -12.79
C HIS A 77 -24.35 5.24 -12.17
N ASP A 78 -24.52 3.91 -12.16
CA ASP A 78 -25.70 3.22 -11.65
C ASP A 78 -25.75 3.10 -10.12
N TYR A 79 -24.64 3.37 -9.42
CA TYR A 79 -24.60 3.29 -7.96
C TYR A 79 -25.37 4.42 -7.26
N GLY A 80 -25.63 5.53 -7.96
CA GLY A 80 -26.36 6.68 -7.39
C GLY A 80 -25.54 7.62 -6.51
N ALA A 81 -24.23 7.37 -6.35
CA ALA A 81 -23.31 8.29 -5.69
C ALA A 81 -22.02 8.49 -6.51
N ASN A 82 -21.31 9.58 -6.22
CA ASN A 82 -19.96 9.81 -6.71
C ASN A 82 -18.97 9.38 -5.62
N PHE A 83 -17.83 8.85 -6.06
CA PHE A 83 -16.77 8.39 -5.18
C PHE A 83 -15.61 9.38 -5.20
N THR A 84 -14.97 9.55 -4.06
CA THR A 84 -13.76 10.33 -3.91
C THR A 84 -12.65 9.42 -3.42
N ILE A 85 -11.56 9.34 -4.18
CA ILE A 85 -10.51 8.33 -4.01
C ILE A 85 -9.14 9.00 -4.08
N ASN A 86 -8.22 8.58 -3.22
CA ASN A 86 -6.81 8.87 -3.34
C ASN A 86 -5.99 7.56 -3.34
N ILE A 87 -4.82 7.61 -3.97
CA ILE A 87 -3.96 6.43 -4.17
C ILE A 87 -2.80 6.47 -3.18
N CYS A 88 -2.64 5.38 -2.41
CA CYS A 88 -1.61 5.20 -1.38
C CYS A 88 -1.54 6.28 -0.28
N ALA A 89 -2.58 7.09 -0.17
CA ALA A 89 -2.67 8.21 0.74
C ALA A 89 -4.13 8.41 1.18
N PRO A 90 -4.35 9.05 2.33
CA PRO A 90 -5.68 9.52 2.69
C PRO A 90 -6.21 10.51 1.66
N VAL A 91 -7.53 10.64 1.59
CA VAL A 91 -8.17 11.72 0.81
C VAL A 91 -7.73 13.08 1.34
N VAL A 92 -7.65 14.06 0.46
CA VAL A 92 -7.23 15.43 0.84
C VAL A 92 -8.36 16.21 1.52
N GLU A 93 -9.60 15.78 1.29
CA GLU A 93 -10.81 16.34 1.86
C GLU A 93 -10.85 16.04 3.37
N ASN A 94 -11.32 17.01 4.16
CA ASN A 94 -11.50 16.82 5.60
C ASN A 94 -12.82 16.11 5.84
N LEU A 95 -12.75 14.85 6.28
CA LEU A 95 -13.92 14.05 6.60
C LEU A 95 -14.31 14.19 8.07
N THR A 96 -15.62 14.28 8.30
CA THR A 96 -16.25 14.24 9.62
C THR A 96 -17.50 13.37 9.55
N ASP A 97 -17.86 12.75 10.67
CA ASP A 97 -19.09 11.95 10.80
C ASP A 97 -19.18 10.79 9.79
N VAL A 98 -18.10 9.99 9.72
CA VAL A 98 -18.05 8.82 8.83
C VAL A 98 -18.70 7.62 9.51
N VAL A 99 -19.72 7.07 8.86
CA VAL A 99 -20.49 5.93 9.37
C VAL A 99 -19.58 4.72 9.58
N GLY A 100 -19.64 4.14 10.78
CA GLY A 100 -18.93 2.89 11.11
C GLY A 100 -17.40 3.03 11.20
N VAL A 101 -16.86 4.25 11.33
CA VAL A 101 -15.42 4.47 11.48
C VAL A 101 -15.16 5.41 12.65
N ASP A 102 -14.26 5.02 13.56
CA ASP A 102 -13.82 5.88 14.67
C ASP A 102 -13.20 7.20 14.17
N GLU A 103 -13.45 8.29 14.89
CA GLU A 103 -12.92 9.62 14.59
C GLU A 103 -11.39 9.63 14.41
N LYS A 104 -10.68 8.86 15.24
CA LYS A 104 -9.21 8.73 15.16
C LYS A 104 -8.73 8.14 13.83
N ARG A 105 -9.57 7.38 13.14
CA ARG A 105 -9.26 6.67 11.90
C ARG A 105 -9.71 7.44 10.65
N TRP A 106 -10.46 8.54 10.78
CA TRP A 106 -10.91 9.33 9.63
C TRP A 106 -9.75 9.87 8.80
N GLN A 107 -8.63 10.21 9.45
CA GLN A 107 -7.40 10.69 8.79
C GLN A 107 -6.70 9.63 7.92
N ASN A 108 -7.10 8.36 8.02
CA ASN A 108 -6.55 7.27 7.21
C ASN A 108 -7.48 6.86 6.07
N ILE A 109 -8.66 7.47 5.94
CA ILE A 109 -9.61 7.15 4.86
C ILE A 109 -9.00 7.57 3.53
N SER A 110 -8.85 6.62 2.62
CA SER A 110 -8.29 6.83 1.28
C SER A 110 -9.36 6.83 0.20
N ALA A 111 -10.57 6.39 0.52
CA ALA A 111 -11.69 6.42 -0.40
C ALA A 111 -13.03 6.46 0.34
N TYR A 112 -13.97 7.26 -0.16
CA TYR A 112 -15.31 7.38 0.40
C TYR A 112 -16.35 7.72 -0.67
N TYR A 113 -17.62 7.63 -0.30
CA TYR A 113 -18.75 8.24 -1.02
C TYR A 113 -19.73 8.86 -0.03
N GLU A 114 -20.59 9.73 -0.55
CA GLU A 114 -21.70 10.33 0.20
C GLU A 114 -23.02 9.85 -0.41
N MET A 115 -23.94 9.41 0.44
CA MET A 115 -25.29 9.00 0.05
C MET A 115 -26.27 9.36 1.16
N ASP A 116 -27.41 9.94 0.81
CA ASP A 116 -28.45 10.39 1.75
C ASP A 116 -27.96 11.31 2.89
N GLY A 117 -26.89 12.08 2.63
CA GLY A 117 -26.29 13.00 3.60
C GLY A 117 -25.30 12.37 4.56
N GLU A 118 -25.04 11.06 4.43
CA GLU A 118 -24.08 10.32 5.24
C GLU A 118 -22.81 10.01 4.44
N THR A 119 -21.67 9.96 5.13
CA THR A 119 -20.36 9.64 4.54
C THR A 119 -19.97 8.21 4.86
N TYR A 120 -19.64 7.44 3.83
CA TYR A 120 -19.26 6.02 3.95
C TYR A 120 -17.83 5.80 3.46
N SER A 121 -16.96 5.25 4.32
CA SER A 121 -15.61 4.84 3.92
C SER A 121 -15.66 3.53 3.14
N ILE A 122 -14.93 3.45 2.03
CA ILE A 122 -14.75 2.23 1.22
C ILE A 122 -13.27 1.80 1.13
N GLY A 123 -12.38 2.50 1.83
CA GLY A 123 -10.96 2.25 1.79
C GLY A 123 -10.21 3.09 2.82
N ARG A 124 -9.16 2.51 3.40
CA ARG A 124 -8.21 3.21 4.26
C ARG A 124 -6.80 2.87 3.82
N LYS A 125 -5.88 3.80 4.04
CA LYS A 125 -4.45 3.53 3.99
C LYS A 125 -4.11 2.56 5.13
N ILE A 126 -3.48 1.45 4.78
CA ILE A 126 -2.93 0.51 5.76
C ILE A 126 -1.73 1.20 6.41
N VAL A 127 -1.74 1.27 7.74
CA VAL A 127 -0.61 1.76 8.54
C VAL A 127 -0.11 0.55 9.32
N ASP A 128 1.21 0.34 9.36
CA ASP A 128 1.80 -0.77 10.11
C ASP A 128 1.37 -0.67 11.58
N GLY A 129 0.62 -1.66 12.07
CA GLY A 129 -0.03 -1.66 13.38
C GLY A 129 -1.56 -1.48 13.39
N ASP A 130 -2.23 -1.41 12.23
CA ASP A 130 -3.70 -1.56 12.12
C ASP A 130 -4.12 -3.06 12.17
N ASP A 131 -3.26 -3.91 12.75
CA ASP A 131 -3.50 -5.33 12.98
C ASP A 131 -4.56 -5.50 14.09
N GLY A 132 -5.83 -5.42 13.71
CA GLY A 132 -6.91 -6.21 14.31
C GLY A 132 -7.18 -6.02 15.80
N ASP A 133 -7.51 -4.81 16.23
CA ASP A 133 -8.29 -4.61 17.48
C ASP A 133 -9.81 -4.88 17.27
N ASP A 134 -10.18 -5.57 16.20
CA ASP A 134 -11.47 -6.23 16.13
C ASP A 134 -11.27 -7.61 16.80
N GLU A 135 -11.22 -7.62 18.14
CA GLU A 135 -11.36 -8.85 18.92
C GLU A 135 -12.75 -9.42 18.63
N ASP A 136 -12.84 -10.21 17.56
CA ASP A 136 -13.95 -11.11 17.27
C ASP A 136 -14.12 -12.03 18.47
N ASN A 137 -15.00 -11.61 19.40
CA ASN A 137 -15.49 -12.44 20.49
C ASN A 137 -16.46 -13.47 19.89
N ASP A 138 -15.93 -14.38 19.07
CA ASP A 138 -16.58 -15.63 18.68
C ASP A 138 -16.68 -16.52 19.92
N LYS A 139 -17.61 -16.17 20.81
CA LYS A 139 -18.15 -17.15 21.75
C LYS A 139 -19.11 -18.04 20.97
N ASP A 140 -18.52 -19.03 20.30
CA ASP A 140 -19.19 -20.30 20.00
C ASP A 140 -19.59 -20.95 21.33
N GLY A 141 -20.68 -20.44 21.89
CA GLY A 141 -21.29 -20.91 23.12
C GLY A 141 -22.24 -22.05 22.80
N ASP A 142 -21.68 -23.23 22.60
CA ASP A 142 -22.39 -24.51 22.66
C ASP A 142 -23.14 -24.57 24.01
N LYS A 143 -24.44 -24.23 24.01
CA LYS A 143 -25.28 -24.28 25.21
C LYS A 143 -25.57 -25.74 25.55
N LYS A 144 -24.73 -26.36 26.39
CA LYS A 144 -25.19 -27.40 27.31
C LYS A 144 -25.73 -26.73 28.58
N GLY A 145 -26.90 -27.23 28.99
CA GLY A 145 -27.78 -26.58 29.94
C GLY A 145 -27.49 -26.85 31.41
N ASP A 146 -28.59 -26.67 32.14
CA ASP A 146 -28.89 -26.99 33.54
C ASP A 146 -28.64 -25.86 34.57
N ASP A 147 -29.77 -25.24 34.94
CA ASP A 147 -30.27 -25.03 36.30
C ASP A 147 -29.37 -24.34 37.35
N ASP A 148 -29.78 -23.14 37.80
CA ASP A 148 -30.48 -22.97 39.08
C ASP A 148 -30.57 -21.50 39.55
N GLU A 149 -31.49 -21.29 40.50
CA GLU A 149 -32.24 -20.08 40.83
C GLU A 149 -31.51 -18.83 41.41
N LYS A 150 -32.14 -17.68 41.13
CA LYS A 150 -32.35 -16.47 41.97
C LYS A 150 -31.12 -15.74 42.58
N LYS A 151 -30.97 -14.46 42.18
CA LYS A 151 -31.10 -13.30 43.08
C LYS A 151 -31.30 -11.98 42.33
N LYS A 152 -32.06 -11.09 42.99
CA LYS A 152 -32.54 -9.77 42.55
C LYS A 152 -31.43 -8.71 42.50
N GLY A 153 -31.63 -7.73 41.61
CA GLY A 153 -31.21 -6.35 41.82
C GLY A 153 -30.12 -5.87 40.86
N ASP A 154 -30.38 -4.71 40.28
CA ASP A 154 -29.45 -3.76 39.65
C ASP A 154 -29.42 -3.73 38.11
N ASP A 155 -29.52 -2.49 37.63
CA ASP A 155 -29.90 -2.05 36.30
C ASP A 155 -29.01 -2.65 35.20
N LYS A 156 -29.57 -3.57 34.43
CA LYS A 156 -28.98 -3.98 33.14
C LYS A 156 -29.15 -2.82 32.15
N LYS A 157 -28.11 -1.99 32.02
CA LYS A 157 -27.80 -1.37 30.74
C LYS A 157 -27.77 -2.50 29.72
N LYS A 158 -28.72 -2.50 28.79
CA LYS A 158 -28.63 -3.32 27.60
C LYS A 158 -27.47 -2.74 26.80
N ASP A 159 -26.34 -3.43 26.79
CA ASP A 159 -25.34 -3.17 25.77
C ASP A 159 -26.01 -3.34 24.41
N PRO A 160 -25.84 -2.39 23.47
CA PRO A 160 -26.39 -2.55 22.13
C PRO A 160 -25.80 -3.82 21.52
N GLU A 161 -26.64 -4.65 20.92
CA GLU A 161 -26.20 -5.78 20.11
C GLU A 161 -25.29 -5.24 18.99
N ASP A 162 -23.98 -5.47 19.11
CA ASP A 162 -23.04 -5.18 18.03
C ASP A 162 -23.36 -6.10 16.86
N LYS A 163 -24.06 -5.56 15.86
CA LYS A 163 -24.11 -6.17 14.55
C LYS A 163 -22.72 -5.97 13.96
N VAL A 164 -21.95 -7.04 13.84
CA VAL A 164 -20.67 -7.02 13.13
C VAL A 164 -20.97 -6.67 11.66
N GLU A 165 -20.92 -5.37 11.34
CA GLU A 165 -21.13 -4.87 10.00
C GLU A 165 -19.83 -5.06 9.22
N ARG A 166 -19.91 -5.84 8.13
CA ARG A 166 -18.75 -6.11 7.27
C ARG A 166 -18.15 -4.79 6.78
N ARG A 167 -16.86 -4.59 7.05
CA ARG A 167 -16.11 -3.43 6.57
C ARG A 167 -16.13 -3.34 5.04
N LYS A 168 -16.46 -2.16 4.52
CA LYS A 168 -16.40 -1.87 3.09
C LYS A 168 -14.95 -1.76 2.61
N SER A 169 -14.67 -2.27 1.42
CA SER A 169 -13.34 -2.34 0.83
C SER A 169 -13.36 -2.11 -0.67
N THR A 170 -12.24 -1.64 -1.21
CA THR A 170 -12.10 -1.27 -2.61
C THR A 170 -10.99 -2.07 -3.27
N LEU A 171 -11.28 -2.62 -4.44
CA LEU A 171 -10.32 -3.24 -5.34
C LEU A 171 -10.16 -2.38 -6.60
N MET A 172 -8.91 -2.12 -6.95
CA MET A 172 -8.56 -1.28 -8.09
C MET A 172 -7.67 -2.06 -9.07
N SER A 173 -8.04 -2.02 -10.36
CA SER A 173 -7.26 -2.58 -11.45
C SER A 173 -6.54 -1.46 -12.19
N PHE A 174 -5.21 -1.45 -12.12
CA PHE A 174 -4.40 -0.45 -12.81
C PHE A 174 -4.03 -0.93 -14.22
N LEU A 175 -4.30 -0.09 -15.22
CA LEU A 175 -4.02 -0.33 -16.63
C LEU A 175 -3.03 0.71 -17.14
N CYS A 176 -2.01 0.23 -17.85
CA CYS A 176 -1.06 1.09 -18.54
C CYS A 176 -1.76 1.84 -19.68
N ASP A 177 -1.72 3.17 -19.60
CA ASP A 177 -2.16 4.08 -20.65
C ASP A 177 -1.12 5.19 -20.82
N ARG A 178 -0.29 5.09 -21.86
CA ARG A 178 0.83 6.01 -22.10
C ARG A 178 0.40 7.34 -22.69
N ASP A 179 -0.80 7.41 -23.26
CA ASP A 179 -1.29 8.59 -23.99
C ASP A 179 -1.94 9.61 -23.04
N LEU A 180 -2.17 9.23 -21.78
CA LEU A 180 -2.64 10.12 -20.73
C LEU A 180 -1.54 11.05 -20.24
N VAL A 181 -1.49 12.25 -20.83
CA VAL A 181 -0.60 13.35 -20.39
C VAL A 181 -1.27 14.21 -19.31
N THR A 182 -2.57 14.51 -19.45
CA THR A 182 -3.33 15.29 -18.46
C THR A 182 -4.82 14.96 -18.60
N PRO A 183 -5.51 14.47 -17.56
CA PRO A 183 -5.00 14.18 -16.21
C PRO A 183 -4.05 12.97 -16.18
N ALA A 184 -3.24 12.87 -15.11
CA ALA A 184 -2.26 11.77 -14.93
C ALA A 184 -2.91 10.38 -14.73
N ALA A 185 -4.21 10.34 -14.43
CA ALA A 185 -4.99 9.12 -14.34
C ALA A 185 -6.46 9.38 -14.68
N THR A 186 -7.15 8.34 -15.15
CA THR A 186 -8.60 8.29 -15.30
C THR A 186 -9.16 7.12 -14.52
N PHE A 187 -10.21 7.38 -13.73
CA PHE A 187 -10.86 6.39 -12.88
C PHE A 187 -12.24 6.05 -13.42
N SER A 188 -12.61 4.78 -13.40
CA SER A 188 -13.92 4.28 -13.81
C SER A 188 -14.44 3.30 -12.77
N PHE A 189 -15.69 3.51 -12.33
CA PHE A 189 -16.37 2.55 -11.46
C PHE A 189 -16.88 1.36 -12.29
N VAL A 190 -16.58 0.15 -11.84
CA VAL A 190 -16.97 -1.09 -12.52
C VAL A 190 -18.24 -1.67 -11.90
N GLY A 191 -18.34 -1.65 -10.56
CA GLY A 191 -19.52 -2.17 -9.87
C GLY A 191 -19.29 -2.44 -8.38
N SER A 192 -20.40 -2.78 -7.70
CA SER A 192 -20.40 -3.25 -6.32
C SER A 192 -21.45 -4.36 -6.17
N PRO A 193 -21.04 -5.66 -6.13
CA PRO A 193 -21.98 -6.78 -6.12
C PRO A 193 -22.70 -6.97 -4.77
N ASP A 194 -22.09 -6.54 -3.67
CA ASP A 194 -22.54 -6.80 -2.30
C ASP A 194 -22.64 -5.54 -1.43
N SER A 195 -22.48 -4.34 -2.01
CA SER A 195 -22.41 -3.03 -1.30
C SER A 195 -21.28 -2.91 -0.24
N CYS A 196 -20.38 -3.90 -0.20
CA CYS A 196 -19.21 -3.94 0.68
C CYS A 196 -17.89 -4.00 -0.10
N SER A 197 -17.93 -4.45 -1.35
CA SER A 197 -16.79 -4.59 -2.24
C SER A 197 -17.00 -3.68 -3.45
N TYR A 198 -16.05 -2.78 -3.71
CA TYR A 198 -16.14 -1.78 -4.77
C TYR A 198 -15.01 -1.98 -5.76
N PHE A 199 -15.34 -2.05 -7.05
CA PHE A 199 -14.37 -2.34 -8.10
C PHE A 199 -14.17 -1.12 -8.98
N PHE A 200 -12.91 -0.72 -9.17
CA PHE A 200 -12.52 0.38 -10.03
C PHE A 200 -11.46 -0.02 -11.05
N GLU A 201 -11.54 0.57 -12.23
CA GLU A 201 -10.50 0.53 -13.25
C GLU A 201 -9.79 1.88 -13.26
N VAL A 202 -8.46 1.86 -13.23
CA VAL A 202 -7.61 3.06 -13.21
C VAL A 202 -6.65 3.00 -14.39
N ARG A 203 -6.80 3.92 -15.34
CA ARG A 203 -5.90 4.07 -16.49
C ARG A 203 -4.88 5.15 -16.21
N THR A 204 -3.59 4.84 -16.36
CA THR A 204 -2.50 5.79 -16.08
C THR A 204 -1.19 5.37 -16.74
N ALA A 205 -0.35 6.35 -17.08
CA ALA A 205 1.02 6.10 -17.50
C ALA A 205 1.90 5.53 -16.37
N ALA A 206 1.55 5.77 -15.10
CA ALA A 206 2.26 5.25 -13.92
C ALA A 206 2.20 3.72 -13.81
N ALA A 207 1.18 3.10 -14.40
CA ALA A 207 1.01 1.66 -14.48
C ALA A 207 1.81 1.04 -15.66
N CYS A 208 2.48 1.86 -16.47
CA CYS A 208 3.39 1.38 -17.50
C CYS A 208 4.75 1.11 -16.87
N GLY A 209 5.05 -0.16 -16.58
CA GLY A 209 6.29 -0.56 -15.92
C GLY A 209 7.53 0.10 -16.53
N GLY A 210 8.33 0.74 -15.66
CA GLY A 210 9.55 1.44 -16.00
C GLY A 210 10.79 0.76 -15.43
N VAL A 211 11.94 1.41 -15.62
CA VAL A 211 13.18 1.07 -14.93
C VAL A 211 13.29 1.96 -13.69
N ALA A 212 13.47 1.35 -12.52
CA ALA A 212 13.76 2.12 -11.32
C ALA A 212 15.07 2.88 -11.54
N ALA A 213 15.08 4.18 -11.24
CA ALA A 213 16.33 4.92 -11.18
C ALA A 213 17.22 4.27 -10.11
N SER A 214 18.34 3.68 -10.52
CA SER A 214 19.29 3.09 -9.61
C SER A 214 19.82 4.17 -8.67
N THR A 215 19.51 4.06 -7.36
CA THR A 215 20.13 4.89 -6.32
C THR A 215 21.60 4.52 -6.12
N ASP A 216 22.02 3.35 -6.61
CA ASP A 216 23.40 2.98 -6.79
C ASP A 216 23.92 3.69 -8.05
N GLY A 217 24.85 4.63 -7.87
CA GLY A 217 25.36 5.54 -8.89
C GLY A 217 25.73 4.87 -10.22
N GLY A 218 24.74 4.76 -11.11
CA GLY A 218 24.93 4.34 -12.48
C GLY A 218 25.84 5.35 -13.16
N VAL A 219 26.98 4.87 -13.66
CA VAL A 219 27.83 5.65 -14.56
C VAL A 219 26.97 6.03 -15.77
N GLY A 220 26.51 7.28 -15.79
CA GLY A 220 25.89 7.85 -16.97
C GLY A 220 26.85 7.77 -18.17
N PRO A 221 26.35 7.96 -19.40
CA PRO A 221 27.18 7.93 -20.60
C PRO A 221 28.36 8.91 -20.59
N ALA A 222 28.43 9.85 -19.62
CA ALA A 222 29.59 10.69 -19.38
C ALA A 222 30.79 9.98 -18.72
N GLY A 223 30.59 8.86 -18.01
CA GLY A 223 31.66 8.15 -17.28
C GLY A 223 32.60 7.32 -18.15
N ILE A 224 32.18 6.97 -19.37
CA ILE A 224 32.97 6.16 -20.32
C ILE A 224 33.91 7.00 -21.21
N PHE A 225 33.80 8.32 -21.20
CA PHE A 225 34.67 9.21 -21.99
C PHE A 225 35.74 9.93 -21.16
N GLY A 226 35.87 9.61 -19.86
CA GLY A 226 36.80 10.28 -18.94
C GLY A 226 38.19 9.64 -18.80
N ILE A 227 38.52 8.60 -19.59
CA ILE A 227 39.85 7.98 -19.58
C ILE A 227 40.51 8.21 -20.94
N MET A 228 41.07 9.41 -21.12
CA MET A 228 42.21 9.68 -22.00
C MET A 228 43.05 10.81 -21.40
#